data_AF-A0A351VMI3-F1
#
_entry.id   AF-A0A351VMI3-F1
#
_cell.length_a   1.000
_cell.length_b   1.000
_cell.length_c   1.000
_cell.angle_alpha   90.00
_cell.angle_beta   90.00
_cell.angle_gamma   90.00
#
_symmetry.space_group_name_H-M   'P 1'
#
loop_
_entity.id
_entity.type
_entity.pdbx_description
1 polymer ?
#
loop_
_entity_poly.entity_id
_entity_poly.type
_entity_poly.pdbx_seq_one_letter_code
_entity_poly.pdbx_strand_id
1 'polypeptide(L)'
;MKQTSPLYQFPATRFVSNSPWRQWWHLLSEVLEIGLALLTGNIQHAAAETWDVKQSSETLHRILSGTGADIEMAQDTVMENCLTRGYYNTGKTA
;
A
#
# COMPACT_ATOMS: atom_id res chain seq x y z
N MET A 1 21.80 -9.25 8.74
CA MET A 1 20.66 -10.12 8.40
C MET A 1 19.60 -9.25 7.75
N LYS A 2 19.30 -9.42 6.45
CA LYS A 2 18.13 -8.75 5.84
C LYS A 2 16.90 -9.42 6.42
N GLN A 3 16.17 -8.72 7.30
CA GLN A 3 14.85 -9.16 7.71
C GLN A 3 13.94 -8.95 6.50
N THR A 4 13.76 -9.99 5.69
CA THR A 4 12.82 -9.98 4.56
C THR A 4 11.42 -10.03 5.14
N SER A 5 10.84 -8.87 5.43
CA SER A 5 9.42 -8.79 5.71
C SER A 5 8.64 -9.41 4.55
N PRO A 6 7.54 -10.13 4.81
CA PRO A 6 6.73 -10.69 3.74
C PRO A 6 6.24 -9.58 2.79
N LEU A 7 6.28 -9.83 1.48
CA LEU A 7 5.87 -8.86 0.43
C LEU A 7 4.43 -8.36 0.64
N TYR A 8 3.56 -9.21 1.18
CA TYR A 8 2.18 -8.90 1.49
C TYR A 8 1.86 -9.22 2.94
N GLN A 9 1.13 -8.32 3.61
CA GLN A 9 0.66 -8.53 4.97
C GLN A 9 -0.73 -9.16 5.03
N PHE A 10 -1.56 -8.95 4.00
CA PHE A 10 -2.92 -9.48 3.95
C PHE A 10 -3.00 -10.76 3.10
N PRO A 11 -3.94 -11.68 3.37
CA PRO A 11 -4.23 -12.77 2.46
C PRO A 11 -4.76 -12.25 1.11
N ALA A 12 -4.58 -13.03 0.05
CA ALA A 12 -5.17 -12.69 -1.25
C ALA A 12 -6.71 -12.69 -1.16
N THR A 13 -7.33 -11.62 -1.65
CA THR A 13 -8.80 -11.52 -1.72
C THR A 13 -9.32 -12.07 -3.03
N ARG A 14 -10.63 -12.32 -3.12
CA ARG A 14 -11.29 -12.69 -4.39
C ARG A 14 -11.14 -11.61 -5.49
N PHE A 15 -10.82 -10.37 -5.10
CA PHE A 15 -10.72 -9.22 -5.99
C PHE A 15 -9.42 -9.20 -6.81
N VAL A 16 -8.47 -10.10 -6.57
CA VAL A 16 -7.29 -10.29 -7.45
C VAL A 16 -7.66 -10.72 -8.87
N SER A 17 -8.91 -11.12 -9.10
CA SER A 17 -9.48 -11.41 -10.43
C SER A 17 -10.05 -10.18 -11.15
N ASN A 18 -10.07 -9.01 -10.49
CA ASN A 18 -10.50 -7.77 -11.11
C ASN A 18 -9.51 -7.30 -12.18
N SER A 19 -10.00 -6.48 -13.11
CA SER A 19 -9.10 -5.70 -13.97
C SER A 19 -8.30 -4.69 -13.13
N PRO A 20 -7.07 -4.32 -13.54
CA PRO A 20 -6.29 -3.30 -12.86
C PRO A 20 -7.07 -1.99 -12.65
N TRP A 21 -7.86 -1.58 -13.64
CA TRP A 21 -8.64 -0.35 -13.57
C TRP A 21 -9.78 -0.40 -12.55
N ARG A 22 -10.44 -1.55 -12.42
CA ARG A 22 -11.48 -1.73 -11.41
C ARG A 22 -10.90 -1.69 -10.00
N GLN A 23 -9.75 -2.33 -9.79
CA GLN A 23 -9.09 -2.30 -8.49
C GLN A 23 -8.51 -0.90 -8.17
N TRP A 24 -8.06 -0.16 -9.18
CA TRP A 24 -7.64 1.24 -9.01
C TRP A 24 -8.77 2.13 -8.48
N TRP A 25 -9.97 2.04 -9.06
CA TRP A 25 -11.11 2.82 -8.57
C TRP A 25 -11.53 2.45 -7.15
N HIS A 26 -11.44 1.16 -6.79
CA HIS A 26 -11.68 0.72 -5.41
C HIS A 26 -10.61 1.28 -4.46
N LEU A 27 -9.33 1.22 -4.81
CA LEU A 27 -8.29 1.85 -4.00
C LEU A 27 -8.56 3.36 -3.78
N LEU A 28 -9.03 4.06 -4.82
CA LEU A 28 -9.40 5.46 -4.68
C LEU A 28 -10.59 5.68 -3.74
N SER A 29 -11.60 4.80 -3.73
CA SER A 29 -12.73 4.94 -2.78
C SER A 29 -12.24 4.89 -1.34
N GLU A 30 -11.37 3.93 -0.99
CA GLU A 30 -10.82 3.82 0.37
C GLU A 30 -10.06 5.11 0.78
N VAL A 31 -9.30 5.71 -0.15
CA VAL A 31 -8.61 6.99 0.11
C VAL A 31 -9.60 8.13 0.38
N LEU A 32 -10.72 8.17 -0.34
CA LEU A 32 -11.76 9.17 -0.11
C LEU A 32 -12.47 8.95 1.23
N GLU A 33 -12.67 7.69 1.64
CA GLU A 33 -13.26 7.33 2.93
C GLU A 33 -12.40 7.82 4.10
N ILE A 34 -11.06 7.73 4.01
CA ILE A 34 -10.14 8.38 4.96
C ILE A 34 -10.47 9.88 5.08
N GLY A 35 -10.54 10.58 3.95
CA GLY A 35 -10.78 12.02 3.92
C GLY A 35 -12.11 12.41 4.56
N LEU A 36 -13.19 11.68 4.24
CA LEU A 36 -14.51 11.88 4.83
C LEU A 36 -14.53 11.59 6.34
N ALA A 37 -13.86 10.53 6.78
CA ALA A 37 -13.74 10.18 8.18
C ALA A 37 -12.99 11.27 8.97
N LEU A 38 -11.90 11.81 8.40
CA LEU A 38 -11.17 12.93 9.00
C LEU A 38 -12.01 14.21 9.09
N LEU A 39 -12.74 14.55 8.02
CA LEU A 39 -13.62 15.73 7.99
C LEU A 39 -14.73 15.68 9.05
N THR A 40 -15.19 14.48 9.39
CA THR A 40 -16.23 14.26 10.41
C THR A 40 -15.67 14.04 11.81
N GLY A 41 -14.35 14.08 11.98
CA GLY A 41 -13.68 13.86 13.27
C GLY A 41 -13.65 12.41 13.74
N ASN A 42 -14.00 11.44 12.88
CA ASN A 42 -14.01 10.02 13.22
C ASN A 42 -12.63 9.39 12.97
N ILE A 43 -11.71 9.62 13.91
CA ILE A 43 -10.30 9.20 13.78
C ILE A 43 -10.13 7.68 13.76
N GLN A 44 -10.99 6.91 14.44
CA GLN A 44 -10.93 5.44 14.43
C GLN A 44 -11.32 4.88 13.06
N HIS A 45 -12.36 5.44 12.44
CA HIS A 45 -12.72 5.06 11.08
C HIS A 45 -11.63 5.46 10.10
N ALA A 46 -11.11 6.69 10.18
CA ALA A 46 -9.99 7.11 9.34
C ALA A 46 -8.78 6.16 9.47
N ALA A 47 -8.46 5.71 10.68
CA ALA A 47 -7.40 4.73 10.90
C ALA A 47 -7.71 3.37 10.27
N ALA A 48 -8.94 2.87 10.36
CA ALA A 48 -9.37 1.65 9.68
C ALA A 48 -9.20 1.77 8.16
N GLU A 49 -9.66 2.89 7.58
CA GLU A 49 -9.56 3.15 6.15
C GLU A 49 -8.10 3.22 5.66
N THR A 50 -7.13 3.63 6.50
CA THR A 50 -5.70 3.53 6.13
C THR A 50 -5.24 2.08 5.95
N TRP A 51 -5.80 1.14 6.71
CA TRP A 51 -5.53 -0.28 6.53
C TRP A 51 -6.23 -0.83 5.29
N ASP A 52 -7.44 -0.37 4.97
CA ASP A 52 -8.15 -0.75 3.75
C ASP A 52 -7.45 -0.25 2.49
N VAL A 53 -6.89 0.96 2.51
CA VAL A 53 -5.98 1.46 1.45
C VAL A 53 -4.78 0.52 1.27
N LYS A 54 -4.15 0.08 2.36
CA LYS A 54 -3.02 -0.87 2.29
C LYS A 54 -3.46 -2.20 1.68
N GLN A 55 -4.56 -2.78 2.16
CA GLN A 55 -5.12 -4.03 1.66
C GLN A 55 -5.45 -3.93 0.16
N SER A 56 -6.10 -2.84 -0.26
CA SER A 56 -6.44 -2.54 -1.66
C SER A 56 -5.20 -2.36 -2.53
N SER A 57 -4.14 -1.73 -2.01
CA SER A 57 -2.85 -1.58 -2.70
C SER A 57 -2.17 -2.94 -2.90
N GLU A 58 -2.14 -3.79 -1.87
CA GLU A 58 -1.60 -5.15 -1.99
C GLU A 58 -2.41 -6.02 -2.96
N THR A 59 -3.73 -5.79 -3.07
CA THR A 59 -4.57 -6.45 -4.07
C THR A 59 -4.20 -6.00 -5.48
N LEU A 60 -4.00 -4.69 -5.69
CA LEU A 60 -3.56 -4.15 -6.97
C LEU A 60 -2.17 -4.69 -7.36
N HIS A 61 -1.23 -4.76 -6.43
CA HIS A 61 0.09 -5.36 -6.67
C HIS A 61 -0.01 -6.80 -7.17
N ARG A 62 -0.91 -7.61 -6.61
CA ARG A 62 -1.11 -8.99 -7.08
C ARG A 62 -1.68 -9.04 -8.49
N ILE A 63 -2.64 -8.17 -8.82
CA ILE A 63 -3.19 -8.07 -10.17
C ILE A 63 -2.07 -7.70 -11.16
N LEU A 64 -1.28 -6.67 -10.83
CA LEU A 64 -0.17 -6.22 -11.68
C LEU A 64 0.91 -7.30 -11.83
N SER A 65 1.22 -8.02 -10.75
CA SER A 65 2.13 -9.17 -10.80
C SER A 65 1.63 -10.26 -11.74
N GLY A 66 0.32 -10.56 -11.71
CA GLY A 66 -0.34 -11.46 -12.66
C GLY A 66 -0.28 -11.00 -14.11
N THR A 67 0.03 -9.72 -14.36
CA THR A 67 0.27 -9.15 -15.70
C THR A 67 1.77 -9.02 -16.05
N GLY A 68 2.67 -9.53 -15.21
CA GLY A 68 4.11 -9.56 -15.45
C GLY A 68 4.91 -8.47 -14.73
N ALA A 69 4.30 -7.68 -13.84
CA ALA A 69 5.03 -6.68 -13.06
C ALA A 69 5.89 -7.36 -11.98
N ASP A 70 7.15 -6.92 -11.84
CA ASP A 70 8.03 -7.29 -10.75
C ASP A 70 7.78 -6.37 -9.54
N ILE A 71 6.94 -6.83 -8.62
CA ILE A 71 6.54 -6.05 -7.44
C ILE A 71 7.68 -5.93 -6.43
N GLU A 72 8.55 -6.94 -6.32
CA GLU A 72 9.70 -6.89 -5.42
C GLU A 72 10.70 -5.84 -5.89
N MET A 73 11.03 -5.82 -7.19
CA MET A 73 11.88 -4.78 -7.78
C MET A 73 11.26 -3.38 -7.61
N ALA A 74 9.94 -3.25 -7.81
CA ALA A 74 9.24 -1.98 -7.60
C ALA A 74 9.34 -1.51 -6.14
N GLN A 75 9.17 -2.42 -5.17
CA GLN A 75 9.34 -2.14 -3.74
C GLN A 75 10.77 -1.68 -3.44
N ASP A 76 11.77 -2.43 -3.89
CA ASP A 76 13.20 -2.11 -3.69
C ASP A 76 13.55 -0.73 -4.26
N THR A 77 13.05 -0.43 -5.47
CA THR A 77 13.23 0.87 -6.12
C THR A 77 12.66 2.01 -5.28
N VAL A 78 11.47 1.85 -4.70
CA VAL A 78 10.87 2.88 -3.84
C VAL A 78 11.64 3.02 -2.54
N MET A 79 12.08 1.91 -1.93
CA MET A 79 12.87 1.94 -0.70
C MET A 79 14.22 2.65 -0.91
N GLU A 80 14.92 2.36 -2.00
CA GLU A 80 16.17 3.03 -2.33
C GLU A 80 15.96 4.54 -2.58
N ASN A 81 14.89 4.91 -3.27
CA ASN A 81 14.52 6.31 -3.49
C ASN A 81 14.23 7.04 -2.17
N CYS A 82 13.47 6.43 -1.25
CA CYS A 82 13.19 7.01 0.06
C CYS A 82 14.45 7.15 0.92
N LEU A 83 15.36 6.18 0.84
CA LEU A 83 16.67 6.24 1.51
C LEU A 83 17.50 7.41 0.97
N THR A 84 17.61 7.52 -0.36
CA THR A 84 18.34 8.60 -1.05
C THR A 84 17.79 9.98 -0.69
N ARG A 85 16.47 10.11 -0.51
CA ARG A 85 15.80 11.35 -0.10
C ARG A 85 15.91 11.65 1.40
N GLY A 86 16.45 10.74 2.20
CA GLY A 86 16.58 10.90 3.66
C GLY A 86 15.25 10.77 4.42
N TYR A 87 14.24 10.10 3.86
CA TYR A 87 12.96 9.89 4.55
C TYR A 87 13.04 8.88 5.69
N TYR A 88 14.06 8.04 5.68
CA TYR A 88 14.32 7.10 6.77
C TYR A 88 15.34 7.69 7.74
N ASN A 89 15.01 7.73 9.03
CA ASN A 89 15.96 8.02 10.09
C ASN A 89 16.95 6.85 10.20
N THR A 90 18.12 6.98 9.59
CA THR A 90 19.20 5.97 9.61
C THR A 90 19.99 5.95 10.93
N GLY A 91 19.41 6.47 12.02
CA GLY A 91 20.01 6.38 13.36
C GLY A 91 21.12 7.39 13.66
N LYS A 92 21.29 8.47 12.87
CA LYS A 92 22.03 9.65 13.36
C LYS A 92 21.09 10.49 14.22
N THR A 93 20.93 10.10 15.47
CA THR A 93 20.50 11.00 16.53
C THR A 93 21.48 12.19 16.57
N ALA A 94 20.98 13.39 16.35
CA ALA A 94 21.64 14.62 16.78
C ALA A 94 21.52 14.79 18.29
#